data_AF-A0A3D5CE23-F1
#
_entry.id   AF-A0A3D5CE23-F1
#
_cell.length_a   1.000
_cell.length_b   1.000
_cell.length_c   1.000
_cell.angle_alpha   90.00
_cell.angle_beta   90.00
_cell.angle_gamma   90.00
#
_symmetry.space_group_name_H-M   'P 1'
#
loop_
_entity.id
_entity.type
_entity.pdbx_description
1 polymer ?
#
loop_
_entity_poly.entity_id
_entity_poly.type
_entity_poly.pdbx_seq_one_letter_code
_entity_poly.pdbx_strand_id
1 'polypeptide(L)'
;MGRVRSAPEAPRAARRPVPRSHHGDEVEDAYEWLRAKDDAGVRSHLEAENAFTEARTAHLAPLREQIFEEIRSRTLETDMSVPVRRGQWWYYTRSVEGQQYGIHCRAPLGSPDDWDPPALSPGSEVPGEQVLLDANREAEGHEFFALGSFEVSTDTTRLL
;
A
#
# COMPACT_ATOMS: atom_id res chain seq x y z
N MET A 1 21.22 -8.74 -40.06
CA MET A 1 19.75 -8.63 -39.94
C MET A 1 19.34 -9.30 -38.62
N GLY A 2 19.13 -8.52 -37.55
CA GLY A 2 18.81 -9.05 -36.23
C GLY A 2 17.36 -9.55 -36.17
N ARG A 3 17.17 -10.80 -35.76
CA ARG A 3 15.84 -11.43 -35.58
C ARG A 3 15.08 -10.64 -34.52
N VAL A 4 13.97 -9.98 -34.91
CA VAL A 4 13.03 -9.39 -33.95
C VAL A 4 12.52 -10.55 -33.09
N ARG A 5 12.80 -10.53 -31.78
CA ARG A 5 12.23 -11.52 -30.86
C ARG A 5 10.71 -11.33 -30.88
N SER A 6 9.99 -12.33 -31.38
CA SER A 6 8.52 -12.36 -31.30
C SER A 6 8.11 -12.24 -29.84
N ALA A 7 7.15 -11.36 -29.54
CA ALA A 7 6.56 -11.31 -28.21
C ALA A 7 5.97 -12.69 -27.86
N PRO A 8 6.00 -13.10 -26.58
CA PRO A 8 5.29 -14.30 -26.13
C PRO A 8 3.81 -14.20 -26.54
N GLU A 9 3.21 -15.33 -26.90
CA GLU A 9 1.76 -15.39 -27.11
C GLU A 9 1.04 -15.24 -25.77
N ALA A 10 -0.17 -14.69 -25.80
CA ALA A 10 -1.00 -14.58 -24.61
C ALA A 10 -1.27 -15.98 -24.05
N PRO A 11 -0.96 -16.24 -22.76
CA PRO A 11 -1.25 -17.53 -22.16
C PRO A 11 -2.75 -17.78 -22.17
N ARG A 12 -3.13 -19.05 -22.38
CA ARG A 12 -4.53 -19.46 -22.39
C ARG A 12 -4.78 -20.33 -21.17
N ALA A 13 -5.66 -19.87 -20.29
CA ALA A 13 -6.07 -20.65 -19.13
C ALA A 13 -6.73 -21.96 -19.56
N ALA A 14 -6.30 -23.08 -18.96
CA ALA A 14 -6.92 -24.37 -19.19
C ALA A 14 -8.36 -24.36 -18.65
N ARG A 15 -9.32 -24.84 -19.46
CA ARG A 15 -10.69 -25.05 -19.01
C ARG A 15 -10.79 -26.38 -18.26
N ARG A 16 -11.21 -26.34 -17.00
CA ARG A 16 -11.47 -27.49 -16.14
C ARG A 16 -12.87 -27.31 -15.54
N PRO A 17 -13.93 -27.74 -16.24
CA PRO A 17 -15.31 -27.62 -15.78
C PRO A 17 -15.50 -28.15 -14.35
N VAL A 18 -15.94 -27.28 -13.44
CA VAL A 18 -16.36 -27.66 -12.08
C VAL A 18 -17.77 -27.12 -11.84
N PRO A 19 -18.77 -27.95 -11.52
CA PRO A 19 -20.09 -27.47 -11.16
C PRO A 19 -20.05 -26.77 -9.80
N ARG A 20 -20.70 -25.62 -9.69
CA ARG A 20 -20.92 -24.91 -8.43
C ARG A 20 -22.41 -24.68 -8.26
N SER A 21 -22.94 -25.03 -7.08
CA SER A 21 -24.34 -24.81 -6.74
C SER A 21 -24.47 -23.65 -5.77
N HIS A 22 -25.38 -22.72 -6.04
CA HIS A 22 -25.74 -21.65 -5.13
C HIS A 22 -27.25 -21.39 -5.20
N HIS A 23 -27.93 -21.42 -4.05
CA HIS A 23 -29.40 -21.29 -3.96
C HIS A 23 -30.21 -22.24 -4.86
N GLY A 24 -29.66 -23.41 -5.20
CA GLY A 24 -30.33 -24.40 -6.06
C GLY A 24 -30.05 -24.22 -7.55
N ASP A 25 -29.33 -23.16 -7.95
CA ASP A 25 -28.85 -22.98 -9.32
C ASP A 25 -27.46 -23.60 -9.48
N GLU A 26 -27.25 -24.36 -10.56
CA GLU A 26 -25.94 -24.90 -10.93
C GLU A 26 -25.31 -24.09 -12.06
N VAL A 27 -24.06 -23.67 -11.84
CA VAL A 27 -23.24 -22.97 -12.83
C VAL A 27 -21.90 -23.70 -12.96
N GLU A 28 -21.52 -24.03 -14.19
CA GLU A 28 -20.19 -24.56 -14.49
C GLU A 28 -19.15 -23.44 -14.44
N ASP A 29 -18.16 -23.57 -13.56
CA ASP A 29 -16.98 -22.71 -13.52
C ASP A 29 -15.77 -23.48 -14.06
N ALA A 30 -15.38 -23.19 -15.30
CA ALA A 30 -14.24 -23.83 -15.95
C ALA A 30 -12.88 -23.36 -15.40
N TYR A 31 -12.84 -22.37 -14.51
CA TYR A 31 -11.61 -21.75 -14.01
C TYR A 31 -11.52 -21.73 -12.48
N GLU A 32 -12.39 -22.45 -11.77
CA GLU A 32 -12.35 -22.58 -10.30
C GLU A 32 -10.96 -23.01 -9.79
N TRP A 33 -10.20 -23.78 -10.58
CA TRP A 33 -8.84 -24.19 -10.24
C TRP A 33 -7.87 -23.01 -10.02
N LEU A 34 -8.11 -21.83 -10.61
CA LEU A 34 -7.31 -20.61 -10.40
C LEU A 34 -7.43 -20.05 -8.98
N ARG A 35 -8.42 -20.50 -8.20
CA ARG A 35 -8.62 -20.08 -6.81
C ARG A 35 -7.55 -20.63 -5.86
N ALA A 36 -6.92 -21.75 -6.21
CA ALA A 36 -5.95 -22.45 -5.37
C ALA A 36 -4.58 -21.75 -5.42
N LYS A 37 -4.37 -20.74 -4.58
CA LYS A 37 -3.18 -19.86 -4.58
C LYS A 37 -1.84 -20.59 -4.49
N ASP A 38 -1.78 -21.68 -3.74
CA ASP A 38 -0.54 -22.44 -3.52
C ASP A 38 -0.26 -23.50 -4.60
N ASP A 39 -1.23 -23.72 -5.51
CA ASP A 39 -1.09 -24.70 -6.59
C ASP A 39 0.00 -24.27 -7.59
N ALA A 40 0.86 -25.22 -7.95
CA ALA A 40 1.98 -24.95 -8.86
C ALA A 40 1.50 -24.60 -10.28
N GLY A 41 0.37 -25.18 -10.72
CA GLY A 41 -0.23 -24.86 -12.01
C GLY A 41 -0.80 -23.45 -12.05
N VAL A 42 -1.38 -22.97 -10.95
CA VAL A 42 -1.85 -21.57 -10.82
C VAL A 42 -0.67 -20.61 -10.86
N ARG A 43 0.38 -20.84 -10.07
CA ARG A 43 1.59 -20.00 -10.09
C ARG A 43 2.23 -19.94 -11.47
N SER A 44 2.40 -21.09 -12.13
CA SER A 44 2.96 -21.15 -13.48
C SER A 44 2.11 -20.37 -14.50
N HIS A 45 0.79 -20.41 -14.38
CA HIS A 45 -0.08 -19.61 -15.24
C HIS A 45 0.06 -18.11 -14.98
N LEU A 46 0.12 -17.67 -13.72
CA LEU A 46 0.32 -16.27 -13.36
C LEU A 46 1.70 -15.74 -13.78
N GLU A 47 2.76 -16.55 -13.67
CA GLU A 47 4.09 -16.20 -14.18
C GLU A 47 4.08 -16.00 -15.69
N ALA A 48 3.36 -16.84 -16.44
CA ALA A 48 3.19 -16.69 -17.88
C ALA A 48 2.41 -15.41 -18.25
N GLU A 49 1.37 -15.07 -17.48
CA GLU A 49 0.61 -13.81 -17.64
C GLU A 49 1.49 -12.59 -17.36
N ASN A 50 2.31 -12.63 -16.31
CA ASN A 50 3.26 -11.57 -15.98
C ASN A 50 4.31 -11.39 -17.09
N ALA A 51 4.89 -12.50 -17.58
CA ALA A 51 5.88 -12.45 -18.67
C ALA A 51 5.30 -11.91 -19.98
N PHE A 52 4.06 -12.29 -20.31
CA PHE A 52 3.34 -11.73 -21.46
C PHE A 52 3.11 -10.23 -21.29
N THR A 53 2.65 -9.81 -20.12
CA THR A 53 2.37 -8.42 -19.78
C THR A 53 3.64 -7.56 -19.86
N GLU A 54 4.74 -8.03 -19.29
CA GLU A 54 6.04 -7.38 -19.35
C GLU A 54 6.50 -7.21 -20.81
N ALA A 55 6.47 -8.27 -21.61
CA ALA A 55 6.88 -8.19 -23.01
C ALA A 55 5.99 -7.27 -23.85
N ARG A 56 4.67 -7.25 -23.60
CA ARG A 56 3.73 -6.36 -24.30
C ARG A 56 3.86 -4.91 -23.89
N THR A 57 4.26 -4.64 -22.65
CA THR A 57 4.39 -3.28 -22.11
C THR A 57 5.82 -2.75 -22.08
N ALA A 58 6.82 -3.56 -22.43
CA ALA A 58 8.24 -3.18 -22.38
C ALA A 58 8.56 -1.87 -23.12
N HIS A 59 7.94 -1.65 -24.29
CA HIS A 59 8.12 -0.42 -25.07
C HIS A 59 7.63 0.87 -24.37
N LEU A 60 6.78 0.73 -23.34
CA LEU A 60 6.29 1.86 -22.54
C LEU A 60 7.22 2.20 -21.38
N ALA A 61 8.32 1.46 -21.15
CA ALA A 61 9.21 1.69 -20.02
C ALA A 61 9.66 3.16 -19.87
N PRO A 62 10.08 3.88 -20.94
CA PRO A 62 10.45 5.29 -20.81
C PRO A 62 9.30 6.18 -20.37
N LEU A 63 8.08 5.92 -20.87
CA LEU A 63 6.89 6.68 -20.49
C LEU A 63 6.49 6.39 -19.04
N ARG A 64 6.56 5.14 -18.58
CA ARG A 64 6.29 4.78 -17.18
C ARG A 64 7.26 5.46 -16.23
N GLU A 65 8.55 5.50 -16.58
CA GLU A 65 9.58 6.17 -15.78
C GLU A 65 9.35 7.68 -15.74
N GLN A 66 9.01 8.31 -16.87
CA GLN A 66 8.65 9.73 -16.89
C GLN A 66 7.44 10.03 -15.98
N ILE A 67 6.37 9.22 -16.07
CA ILE A 67 5.18 9.40 -15.22
C ILE A 67 5.52 9.18 -13.75
N PHE A 68 6.36 8.19 -13.43
CA PHE A 68 6.82 7.93 -12.07
C PHE A 68 7.55 9.15 -11.49
N GLU A 69 8.53 9.70 -12.22
CA GLU A 69 9.27 10.89 -11.77
C GLU A 69 8.38 12.14 -11.70
N GLU A 70 7.39 12.28 -12.58
CA GLU A 70 6.45 13.39 -12.53
C GLU A 70 5.53 13.30 -11.29
N ILE A 71 5.06 12.10 -10.94
CA ILE A 71 4.28 11.87 -9.73
C ILE A 71 5.15 12.09 -8.48
N ARG A 72 6.36 11.53 -8.48
CA ARG A 72 7.32 11.67 -7.38
C ARG A 72 7.67 13.12 -7.11
N SER A 73 8.04 13.89 -8.14
CA SER A 73 8.40 15.31 -8.01
C SER A 73 7.25 16.20 -7.55
N ARG A 74 6.00 15.76 -7.71
CA ARG A 74 4.80 16.45 -7.20
C ARG A 74 4.35 15.95 -5.83
N THR A 75 4.95 14.87 -5.33
CA THR A 75 4.64 14.31 -4.02
C THR A 75 5.58 14.93 -2.99
N LEU A 76 5.03 15.54 -1.94
CA LEU A 76 5.81 15.99 -0.79
C LEU A 76 6.26 14.75 -0.01
N GLU A 77 7.50 14.29 -0.22
CA GLU A 77 7.98 13.07 0.43
C GLU A 77 8.10 13.25 1.96
N THR A 78 8.45 14.44 2.43
CA THR A 78 8.32 14.83 3.85
C THR A 78 7.10 15.74 4.00
N ASP A 79 6.08 15.22 4.65
CA ASP A 79 4.83 15.94 4.90
C ASP A 79 4.29 15.60 6.29
N MET A 80 3.42 16.45 6.81
CA MET A 80 2.70 16.23 8.06
C MET A 80 1.22 16.46 7.83
N SER A 81 0.39 15.51 8.25
CA SER A 81 -1.07 15.66 8.15
C SER A 81 -1.56 16.82 9.01
N VAL A 82 -2.73 17.35 8.68
CA VAL A 82 -3.43 18.31 9.53
C VAL A 82 -3.64 17.71 10.94
N PRO A 83 -3.18 18.37 12.02
CA PRO A 83 -3.39 17.89 13.38
C PRO A 83 -4.87 17.80 13.75
N VAL A 84 -5.24 16.70 14.40
CA VAL A 84 -6.59 16.49 14.93
C VAL A 84 -6.54 16.45 16.44
N ARG A 85 -7.30 17.34 17.10
CA ARG A 85 -7.43 17.33 18.55
C ARG A 85 -8.30 16.19 19.02
N ARG A 86 -7.84 15.43 20.02
CA ARG A 86 -8.66 14.47 20.76
C ARG A 86 -8.18 14.36 22.21
N GLY A 87 -9.05 14.74 23.15
CA GLY A 87 -8.71 14.80 24.56
C GLY A 87 -7.62 15.84 24.84
N GLN A 88 -6.53 15.42 25.47
CA GLN A 88 -5.37 16.26 25.84
C GLN A 88 -4.24 16.19 24.81
N TRP A 89 -4.52 15.71 23.59
CA TRP A 89 -3.52 15.48 22.55
C TRP A 89 -3.96 16.01 21.19
N TRP A 90 -2.96 16.46 20.42
CA TRP A 90 -3.01 16.63 18.97
C TRP A 90 -2.45 15.37 18.32
N TYR A 91 -3.19 14.75 17.39
CA TYR A 91 -2.76 13.58 16.64
C TYR A 91 -2.46 13.96 15.19
N TYR A 92 -1.40 13.40 14.64
CA TYR A 92 -1.02 13.62 13.25
C TYR A 92 -0.13 12.47 12.77
N THR A 93 -0.02 12.34 11.45
CA THR A 93 0.91 11.43 10.79
C THR A 93 1.97 12.25 10.08
N ARG A 94 3.22 11.80 10.10
CA ARG A 94 4.30 12.38 9.30
C ARG A 94 4.90 11.37 8.34
N SER A 95 5.19 11.79 7.13
CA SER A 95 6.04 11.05 6.19
C SER A 95 7.45 11.64 6.21
N VAL A 96 8.44 10.83 5.84
CA VAL A 96 9.84 11.24 5.77
C VAL A 96 10.35 10.88 4.39
N GLU A 97 11.14 11.78 3.79
CA GLU A 97 11.79 11.55 2.50
C GLU A 97 12.52 10.19 2.46
N GLY A 98 12.32 9.45 1.38
CA GLY A 98 12.87 8.10 1.20
C GLY A 98 12.25 6.99 2.05
N GLN A 99 11.26 7.28 2.91
CA GLN A 99 10.51 6.26 3.66
C GLN A 99 9.16 5.95 2.99
N GLN A 100 8.71 4.71 3.12
CA GLN A 100 7.54 4.20 2.38
C GLN A 100 6.23 4.32 3.15
N TYR A 101 6.29 4.47 4.48
CA TYR A 101 5.14 4.45 5.37
C TYR A 101 5.10 5.69 6.28
N GLY A 102 3.90 6.01 6.75
CA GLY A 102 3.68 7.11 7.70
C GLY A 102 4.05 6.73 9.12
N ILE A 103 4.44 7.74 9.90
CA ILE A 103 4.72 7.62 11.33
C ILE A 103 3.59 8.30 12.07
N HIS A 104 2.88 7.54 12.91
CA HIS A 104 1.77 8.05 13.71
C HIS A 104 2.29 8.68 14.99
N CYS A 105 1.99 9.96 15.19
CA CYS A 105 2.48 10.76 16.31
C CYS A 105 1.32 11.41 17.08
N ARG A 106 1.65 11.86 18.29
CA ARG A 106 0.83 12.82 19.04
C ARG A 106 1.68 13.84 19.76
N ALA A 107 1.15 15.03 19.97
CA ALA A 107 1.76 16.07 20.80
C ALA A 107 0.77 16.55 21.88
N PRO A 108 1.25 16.93 23.07
CA PRO A 108 0.37 17.42 24.14
C PRO A 108 -0.24 18.77 23.76
N LEU A 109 -1.39 19.10 24.35
CA LEU A 109 -1.94 20.45 24.28
C LEU A 109 -1.11 21.43 25.10
N GLY A 110 -1.00 22.68 24.64
CA GLY A 110 -0.39 23.76 25.43
C GLY A 110 -1.24 24.15 26.64
N SER A 111 -2.56 24.09 26.51
CA SER A 111 -3.52 24.27 27.60
C SER A 111 -4.87 23.62 27.27
N PRO A 112 -5.77 23.37 28.24
CA PRO A 112 -7.11 22.83 27.95
C PRO A 112 -7.96 23.67 26.99
N ASP A 113 -7.72 24.99 26.94
CA ASP A 113 -8.42 25.93 26.07
C ASP A 113 -7.68 26.16 24.73
N ASP A 114 -6.58 25.45 24.50
CA ASP A 114 -5.79 25.53 23.28
C ASP A 114 -6.48 24.80 22.12
N TRP A 115 -7.10 25.58 21.25
CA TRP A 115 -7.74 25.09 20.02
C TRP A 115 -6.88 25.37 18.77
N ASP A 116 -5.71 25.97 18.95
CA ASP A 116 -4.80 26.25 17.86
C ASP A 116 -3.94 25.00 17.61
N PRO A 117 -4.01 24.39 16.41
CA PRO A 117 -3.19 23.24 16.10
C PRO A 117 -1.70 23.62 16.12
N PRO A 118 -0.80 22.71 16.53
CA PRO A 118 0.63 22.98 16.48
C PRO A 118 1.06 23.27 15.04
N ALA A 119 1.94 24.27 14.87
CA ALA A 119 2.54 24.56 13.58
C ALA A 119 3.45 23.40 13.18
N LEU A 120 2.95 22.53 12.32
CA LEU A 120 3.71 21.41 11.77
C LEU A 120 4.47 21.88 10.53
N SER A 121 5.77 21.63 10.51
CA SER A 121 6.62 21.91 9.36
C SER A 121 7.56 20.72 9.16
N PRO A 122 7.70 20.23 7.91
CA PRO A 122 8.65 19.17 7.58
C PRO A 122 10.04 19.43 8.20
N GLY A 123 10.56 18.44 8.95
CA GLY A 123 11.88 18.51 9.58
C GLY A 123 11.97 19.35 10.86
N SER A 124 10.88 19.95 11.34
CA SER A 124 10.85 20.68 12.61
C SER A 124 10.48 19.75 13.77
N GLU A 125 11.17 19.89 14.91
CA GLU A 125 10.77 19.18 16.12
C GLU A 125 9.47 19.74 16.69
N VAL A 126 8.53 18.86 17.02
CA VAL A 126 7.30 19.22 17.72
C VAL A 126 7.51 19.02 19.23
N PRO A 127 7.38 20.06 20.06
CA PRO A 127 7.61 19.95 21.49
C PRO A 127 6.74 18.89 22.15
N GLY A 128 7.37 17.93 22.84
CA GLY A 128 6.67 16.85 23.54
C GLY A 128 6.03 15.80 22.63
N GLU A 129 6.40 15.75 21.34
CA GLU A 129 5.95 14.70 20.42
C GLU A 129 6.21 13.30 21.00
N GLN A 130 5.23 12.43 20.83
CA GLN A 130 5.31 11.00 21.09
C GLN A 130 4.98 10.24 19.81
N VAL A 131 5.92 9.41 19.36
CA VAL A 131 5.67 8.43 18.30
C VAL A 131 4.86 7.27 18.88
N LEU A 132 3.70 7.03 18.31
CA LEU A 132 2.80 5.93 18.68
C LEU A 132 3.08 4.67 17.87
N LEU A 133 3.35 4.83 16.57
CA LEU A 133 3.67 3.72 15.67
C LEU A 133 4.53 4.24 14.51
N ASP A 134 5.69 3.63 14.31
CA ASP A 134 6.51 3.83 13.13
C ASP A 134 6.34 2.65 12.18
N ALA A 135 5.48 2.81 11.18
CA ALA A 135 5.18 1.75 10.24
C ALA A 135 6.39 1.36 9.36
N ASN A 136 7.40 2.22 9.22
CA ASN A 136 8.62 1.85 8.48
C ASN A 136 9.46 0.84 9.25
N ARG A 137 9.53 1.01 10.58
CA ARG A 137 10.22 0.04 11.45
C ARG A 137 9.50 -1.30 11.48
N GLU A 138 8.17 -1.29 11.54
CA GLU A 138 7.38 -2.53 11.50
C GLU A 138 7.42 -3.22 10.13
N ALA A 139 7.63 -2.46 9.05
CA ALA A 139 7.78 -3.01 7.70
C ALA A 139 9.19 -3.57 7.42
N GLU A 140 10.19 -3.26 8.26
CA GLU A 140 11.57 -3.64 8.02
C GLU A 140 11.73 -5.18 7.96
N GLY A 141 12.33 -5.67 6.86
CA GLY A 141 12.54 -7.11 6.64
C GLY A 141 11.33 -7.86 6.07
N HIS A 142 10.22 -7.17 5.79
CA HIS A 142 9.03 -7.76 5.17
C HIS A 142 8.91 -7.35 3.69
N GLU A 143 8.55 -8.31 2.81
CA GLU A 143 8.28 -8.02 1.39
C GLU A 143 6.98 -7.21 1.20
N PHE A 144 6.09 -7.26 2.18
CA PHE A 144 4.83 -6.53 2.19
C PHE A 144 4.42 -6.19 3.63
N PHE A 145 4.08 -4.92 3.85
CA PHE A 145 3.48 -4.43 5.09
C PHE A 145 2.25 -3.58 4.78
N ALA A 146 1.19 -3.78 5.56
CA ALA A 146 -0.01 -2.97 5.51
C ALA A 146 -0.60 -2.81 6.90
N LEU A 147 -0.90 -1.57 7.27
CA LEU A 147 -1.60 -1.24 8.51
C LEU A 147 -3.11 -1.18 8.24
N GLY A 148 -3.87 -2.09 8.84
CA GLY A 148 -5.32 -2.20 8.63
C GLY A 148 -6.12 -1.13 9.39
N SER A 149 -5.97 -1.10 10.72
CA SER A 149 -6.59 -0.10 11.59
C SER A 149 -5.56 0.47 12.55
N PHE A 150 -5.69 1.76 12.83
CA PHE A 150 -4.93 2.44 13.87
C PHE A 150 -5.92 3.17 14.78
N GLU A 151 -6.06 2.70 16.02
CA GLU A 151 -6.98 3.31 16.98
C GLU A 151 -6.31 3.43 18.35
N VAL A 152 -6.56 4.56 19.02
CA VAL A 152 -6.11 4.80 20.39
C VAL A 152 -7.34 4.76 21.28
N SER A 153 -7.23 4.09 22.42
CA SER A 153 -8.30 4.00 23.42
C SER A 153 -8.79 5.39 23.85
N THR A 154 -10.04 5.46 24.33
CA THR A 154 -10.65 6.72 24.79
C THR A 154 -9.89 7.38 25.94
N ASP A 155 -9.29 6.58 26.82
CA ASP A 155 -8.43 7.06 27.92
C ASP A 155 -7.01 7.43 27.46
N THR A 156 -6.69 7.22 26.18
CA THR A 156 -5.41 7.55 25.54
C THR A 156 -4.19 6.77 26.05
N THR A 157 -4.41 5.67 26.77
CA THR A 157 -3.34 4.85 27.36
C THR A 157 -2.96 3.62 26.55
N ARG A 158 -3.77 3.23 25.56
CA ARG A 158 -3.55 2.02 24.76
C ARG A 158 -3.71 2.28 23.26
N LEU A 159 -2.92 1.57 22.47
CA LEU A 159 -3.13 1.37 21.05
C LEU A 159 -3.89 0.05 20.87
N LEU A 160 -4.94 0.04 20.04
CA LEU A 160 -5.83 -1.10 19.79
C LEU A 160 -5.46 -1.84 18.51
#